data_AF-A0A6N2VF22-F1
#
_entry.id   AF-A0A6N2VF22-F1
#
_cell.length_a   1.000
_cell.length_b   1.000
_cell.length_c   1.000
_cell.angle_alpha   90.00
_cell.angle_beta   90.00
_cell.angle_gamma   90.00
#
_symmetry.space_group_name_H-M   'P 1'
#
loop_
_entity.id
_entity.type
_entity.pdbx_description
1 polymer ?
#
loop_
_entity_poly.entity_id
_entity_poly.type
_entity_poly.pdbx_seq_one_letter_code
_entity_poly.pdbx_strand_id
1 'polypeptide(L)'
;MRQFYLTFPNSYALRSELSWTHYPLLMRVENENARQFYMEEAVKSQWSTRQLERQINTFFYERLLSSKNKENVAQEIQTLEQGKTPEDIIRDPYVLEFLGLSPNDDFYESDLEQALITHLQKFLLELG
;
A
#
# COMPACT_ATOMS: atom_id res chain seq x y z
N MET A 1 -9.42 6.81 -22.82
CA MET A 1 -10.26 5.70 -23.34
C MET A 1 -9.78 5.15 -24.69
N ARG A 2 -9.52 5.97 -25.71
CA ARG A 2 -9.01 5.46 -27.02
C ARG A 2 -7.73 4.61 -26.88
N GLN A 3 -6.72 5.11 -26.17
CA GLN A 3 -5.47 4.38 -25.96
C GLN A 3 -5.70 3.02 -25.28
N PHE A 4 -6.55 3.00 -24.24
CA PHE A 4 -6.91 1.78 -23.53
C PHE A 4 -7.52 0.72 -24.45
N TYR A 5 -8.46 1.12 -25.30
CA TYR A 5 -9.09 0.20 -26.26
C TYR A 5 -8.07 -0.33 -27.29
N LEU A 6 -7.13 0.49 -27.72
CA LEU A 6 -6.09 0.05 -28.65
C LEU A 6 -5.09 -0.92 -28.00
N THR A 7 -4.76 -0.71 -26.73
CA THR A 7 -3.83 -1.57 -25.98
C THR A 7 -4.50 -2.83 -25.44
N PHE A 8 -5.79 -2.77 -25.12
CA PHE A 8 -6.60 -3.84 -24.55
C PHE A 8 -7.92 -3.94 -25.32
N PRO A 9 -7.91 -4.50 -26.54
CA PRO A 9 -9.10 -4.55 -27.40
C PRO A 9 -10.22 -5.40 -26.82
N ASN A 10 -9.88 -6.44 -26.05
CA ASN A 10 -10.85 -7.24 -25.31
C ASN A 10 -10.90 -6.78 -23.85
N SER A 11 -11.80 -5.84 -23.54
CA SER A 11 -12.02 -5.35 -22.17
C SER A 11 -12.53 -6.41 -21.20
N TYR A 12 -13.12 -7.51 -21.69
CA TYR A 12 -13.58 -8.61 -20.84
C TYR A 12 -12.44 -9.56 -20.41
N ALA A 13 -11.28 -9.48 -21.07
CA ALA A 13 -10.11 -10.31 -20.78
C ALA A 13 -9.09 -9.61 -19.87
N LEU A 14 -9.50 -8.55 -19.17
CA LEU A 14 -8.65 -7.88 -18.18
C LEU A 14 -8.47 -8.76 -16.94
N ARG A 15 -7.34 -8.56 -16.27
CA ARG A 15 -7.00 -9.27 -15.04
C ARG A 15 -7.70 -8.60 -13.86
N SER A 16 -8.55 -9.35 -13.16
CA SER A 16 -9.32 -8.84 -12.01
C SER A 16 -8.45 -8.47 -10.80
N GLU A 17 -7.25 -9.02 -10.73
CA GLU A 17 -6.28 -8.77 -9.66
C GLU A 17 -5.65 -7.38 -9.76
N LEU A 18 -5.67 -6.76 -10.95
CA LEU A 18 -5.11 -5.45 -11.18
C LEU A 18 -6.19 -4.37 -11.06
N SER A 19 -5.97 -3.40 -10.17
CA SER A 19 -6.83 -2.22 -10.10
C SER A 19 -6.69 -1.35 -11.35
N TRP A 20 -7.69 -0.50 -11.61
CA TRP A 20 -7.67 0.44 -12.73
C TRP A 20 -6.39 1.28 -12.81
N THR A 21 -5.78 1.66 -11.68
CA THR A 21 -4.58 2.50 -11.63
C THR A 21 -3.33 1.83 -12.22
N HIS A 22 -3.29 0.50 -12.31
CA HIS A 22 -2.19 -0.22 -12.97
C HIS A 22 -2.24 -0.05 -14.50
N TYR A 23 -3.43 -0.03 -15.09
CA TYR A 23 -3.60 0.00 -16.54
C TYR A 23 -3.03 1.26 -17.21
N PRO A 24 -3.20 2.48 -16.67
CA PRO A 24 -2.49 3.67 -17.15
C PRO A 24 -0.98 3.53 -17.24
N LEU A 25 -0.36 2.83 -16.29
CA LEU A 25 1.08 2.58 -16.32
C LEU A 25 1.44 1.57 -17.40
N LEU A 26 0.70 0.46 -17.49
CA LEU A 26 0.91 -0.56 -18.53
C LEU A 26 0.69 -0.01 -19.95
N MET A 27 -0.26 0.90 -20.13
CA MET A 27 -0.50 1.57 -21.42
C MET A 27 0.65 2.45 -21.90
N ARG A 28 1.51 2.92 -21.00
CA ARG A 28 2.70 3.72 -21.33
C ARG A 28 3.88 2.86 -21.79
N VAL A 29 3.85 1.56 -21.50
CA VAL A 29 4.88 0.63 -21.96
C VAL A 29 4.65 0.34 -23.44
N GLU A 30 5.57 0.81 -24.30
CA GLU A 30 5.45 0.70 -25.76
C GLU A 30 5.60 -0.75 -26.24
N ASN A 31 6.59 -1.47 -25.69
CA ASN A 31 6.87 -2.85 -26.05
C ASN A 31 5.80 -3.80 -25.45
N GLU A 32 5.11 -4.53 -26.33
CA GLU A 32 4.05 -5.46 -25.95
C GLU A 32 4.55 -6.62 -25.05
N ASN A 33 5.74 -7.15 -25.33
CA ASN A 33 6.32 -8.23 -24.53
C ASN A 33 6.66 -7.74 -23.12
N ALA A 34 7.21 -6.53 -23.00
CA ALA A 34 7.49 -5.92 -21.71
C ALA A 34 6.18 -5.66 -20.96
N ARG A 35 5.14 -5.14 -21.64
CA ARG A 35 3.83 -4.88 -21.04
C ARG A 35 3.20 -6.15 -20.48
N GLN A 36 3.20 -7.24 -21.26
CA GLN A 36 2.66 -8.52 -20.82
C GLN A 36 3.43 -9.06 -19.62
N PHE A 37 4.76 -8.99 -19.65
CA PHE A 37 5.62 -9.37 -18.55
C PHE A 37 5.31 -8.60 -17.26
N TYR A 38 5.24 -7.27 -17.34
CA TYR A 38 4.91 -6.43 -16.19
C TYR A 38 3.52 -6.73 -15.63
N MET A 39 2.55 -7.05 -16.50
CA MET A 39 1.21 -7.44 -16.07
C MET A 39 1.22 -8.78 -15.32
N GLU A 40 1.93 -9.78 -15.85
CA GLU A 40 2.04 -11.11 -15.23
C GLU A 40 2.78 -11.06 -13.90
N GLU A 41 3.91 -10.36 -13.85
CA GLU A 41 4.67 -10.25 -12.60
C GLU A 41 3.96 -9.38 -11.55
N ALA A 42 3.25 -8.33 -11.96
CA ALA A 42 2.44 -7.55 -11.02
C ALA A 42 1.36 -8.41 -10.35
N VAL A 43 0.77 -9.37 -11.07
CA VAL A 43 -0.24 -10.28 -10.50
C VAL A 43 0.40 -11.35 -9.63
N LYS A 44 1.48 -11.97 -10.12
CA LYS A 44 2.18 -13.04 -9.39
C LYS A 44 2.80 -12.55 -8.09
N SER A 45 3.38 -11.35 -8.12
CA SER A 45 4.07 -10.74 -6.99
C SER A 45 3.22 -9.72 -6.23
N GLN A 46 1.93 -9.60 -6.58
CA GLN A 46 0.95 -8.70 -5.95
C GLN A 46 1.46 -7.26 -5.82
N TRP A 47 2.04 -6.74 -6.90
CA TRP A 47 2.63 -5.41 -6.88
C TRP A 47 1.60 -4.33 -6.69
N SER A 48 1.91 -3.38 -5.80
CA SER A 48 1.18 -2.13 -5.72
C SER A 48 1.41 -1.29 -6.98
N THR A 49 0.54 -0.30 -7.21
CA THR A 49 0.69 0.62 -8.35
C THR A 49 2.04 1.36 -8.30
N ARG A 50 2.55 1.68 -7.10
CA ARG A 50 3.86 2.32 -6.92
C ARG A 50 5.01 1.36 -7.26
N GLN A 51 4.89 0.10 -6.84
CA GLN A 51 5.87 -0.92 -7.18
C GLN A 51 5.94 -1.12 -8.70
N LEU A 52 4.78 -1.26 -9.35
CA LEU A 52 4.72 -1.37 -10.82
C LEU A 52 5.38 -0.17 -11.51
N GLU A 53 5.07 1.06 -11.11
CA GLU A 53 5.67 2.27 -11.67
C GLU A 53 7.19 2.26 -11.52
N ARG A 54 7.70 1.91 -10.33
CA ARG A 54 9.15 1.81 -10.08
C ARG A 54 9.81 0.74 -10.94
N GLN A 55 9.19 -0.43 -11.10
CA GLN A 55 9.76 -1.51 -11.92
C GLN A 55 9.79 -1.16 -13.41
N ILE A 56 8.81 -0.38 -13.88
CA ILE A 56 8.82 0.19 -15.23
C ILE A 56 9.96 1.21 -15.36
N ASN A 57 10.07 2.16 -14.43
CA ASN A 57 11.08 3.23 -14.47
C ASN A 57 12.53 2.73 -14.35
N THR A 58 12.73 1.59 -13.69
CA THR A 58 14.05 0.96 -13.54
C THR A 58 14.37 -0.04 -14.66
N PHE A 59 13.53 -0.10 -15.71
CA PHE A 59 13.72 -1.02 -16.85
C PHE A 59 13.95 -2.46 -16.39
N PHE A 60 13.16 -2.90 -15.40
CA PHE A 60 13.31 -4.20 -14.77
C PHE A 60 13.24 -5.36 -15.78
N TYR A 61 12.37 -5.27 -16.78
CA TYR A 61 12.27 -6.27 -17.85
C TYR A 61 13.58 -6.40 -18.62
N GLU A 62 14.16 -5.27 -19.04
CA GLU A 62 15.41 -5.22 -19.79
C GLU A 62 16.59 -5.70 -18.94
N ARG A 63 16.63 -5.34 -17.66
CA ARG A 63 17.63 -5.85 -16.69
C ARG A 63 17.52 -7.35 -16.50
N LEU A 64 16.31 -7.90 -16.45
CA LEU A 64 16.09 -9.33 -16.33
C LEU A 64 16.48 -10.11 -17.59
N LEU A 65 16.31 -9.52 -18.79
CA LEU A 65 16.77 -10.10 -20.04
C LEU A 65 18.30 -10.11 -20.18
N SER A 66 18.95 -9.02 -19.75
CA SER A 66 20.40 -8.84 -19.86
C SER A 66 21.19 -9.54 -18.74
N SER A 67 20.57 -9.79 -17.59
CA SER A 67 21.21 -10.48 -16.47
C SER A 67 21.34 -11.99 -16.72
N LYS A 68 22.52 -12.54 -16.41
CA LYS A 68 22.76 -13.99 -16.36
C LYS A 68 22.12 -14.65 -15.13
N ASN A 69 21.90 -13.89 -14.05
CA ASN A 69 21.35 -14.38 -12.79
C ASN A 69 19.97 -13.75 -12.55
N LYS A 70 18.93 -14.40 -13.09
CA LYS A 70 17.54 -13.94 -13.02
C LYS A 70 16.96 -13.99 -11.61
N GLU A 71 17.39 -14.96 -10.80
CA GLU A 71 16.89 -15.17 -9.44
C GLU A 71 17.28 -14.03 -8.49
N ASN A 72 18.54 -13.55 -8.57
CA ASN A 72 19.01 -12.46 -7.72
C ASN A 72 18.26 -11.14 -8.01
N VAL A 73 17.98 -10.88 -9.28
CA VAL A 73 17.24 -9.69 -9.73
C VAL A 73 15.78 -9.75 -9.26
N ALA A 74 15.17 -10.94 -9.23
CA ALA A 74 13.82 -11.13 -8.70
C ALA A 74 13.75 -10.93 -7.17
N GLN A 75 14.77 -11.37 -6.42
CA GLN A 75 14.83 -11.23 -4.96
C GLN A 75 15.04 -9.78 -4.51
N GLU A 76 15.75 -8.97 -5.29
CA GLU A 76 15.95 -7.53 -5.00
C GLU A 76 14.62 -6.76 -4.90
N ILE A 77 13.57 -7.21 -5.57
CA ILE A 77 12.28 -6.51 -5.55
C ILE A 77 11.60 -6.61 -4.18
N GLN A 78 11.69 -7.76 -3.52
CA GLN A 78 11.00 -8.02 -2.25
C GLN A 78 11.59 -7.24 -1.09
N THR A 79 12.87 -6.87 -1.17
CA THR A 79 13.57 -6.13 -0.10
C THR A 79 13.36 -4.61 -0.19
N LEU A 80 13.05 -4.08 -1.38
CA LEU A 80 13.02 -2.63 -1.63
C LEU A 80 11.71 -1.93 -1.21
N GLU A 81 10.64 -2.68 -0.97
CA GLU A 81 9.41 -2.17 -0.35
C GLU A 81 8.86 -3.21 0.62
N GLN A 82 9.06 -2.97 1.92
CA GLN A 82 8.43 -3.76 2.97
C GLN A 82 6.91 -3.64 2.80
N GLY A 83 6.22 -4.79 2.74
CA GLY A 83 4.76 -4.80 2.81
C GLY A 83 4.31 -4.05 4.06
N LYS A 84 3.22 -3.30 3.96
CA LYS A 84 2.67 -2.53 5.08
C LYS A 84 2.60 -3.43 6.30
N THR A 85 3.30 -3.08 7.37
CA THR A 85 3.21 -3.86 8.59
C THR A 85 1.87 -3.55 9.27
N PRO A 86 1.37 -4.43 10.16
CA PRO A 86 0.18 -4.11 10.96
C PRO A 86 0.33 -2.79 11.73
N GLU A 87 1.56 -2.39 12.06
CA GLU A 87 1.85 -1.09 12.69
C GLU A 87 1.53 0.10 11.76
N ASP A 88 1.72 -0.03 10.44
CA ASP A 88 1.41 1.04 9.46
C ASP A 88 -0.10 1.32 9.30
N ILE A 89 -0.95 0.41 9.80
CA ILE A 89 -2.41 0.54 9.73
C ILE A 89 -2.93 1.42 10.88
N ILE A 90 -2.19 1.49 11.99
CA ILE A 90 -2.57 2.25 13.17
C ILE A 90 -2.21 3.73 12.91
N ARG A 91 -3.16 4.45 12.34
CA ARG A 91 -2.97 5.85 11.92
C ARG A 91 -2.83 6.82 13.09
N ASP A 92 -3.49 6.53 14.21
CA ASP A 92 -3.43 7.30 15.44
C ASP A 92 -3.78 6.38 16.62
N PRO A 93 -2.81 5.82 17.36
CA PRO A 93 -3.12 5.25 18.65
C PRO A 93 -3.61 6.41 19.53
N TYR A 94 -4.88 6.42 19.92
CA TYR A 94 -5.36 7.37 20.91
C TYR A 94 -4.60 7.13 22.20
N VAL A 95 -3.57 7.94 22.46
CA VAL A 95 -2.80 7.89 23.69
C VAL A 95 -3.67 8.51 24.78
N LEU A 96 -4.36 7.66 25.54
CA LEU A 96 -5.17 8.05 26.71
C LEU A 96 -4.30 8.52 27.90
N GLU A 97 -3.06 8.97 27.67
CA GLU A 97 -2.19 9.55 28.71
C GLU A 97 -2.86 10.74 29.39
N PHE A 98 -3.77 11.44 28.70
CA PHE A 98 -4.53 12.54 29.30
C PHE A 98 -5.48 12.06 30.42
N LEU A 99 -5.94 10.81 30.41
CA LEU A 99 -6.82 10.29 31.46
C LEU A 99 -6.04 9.96 32.74
N GLY A 100 -4.70 9.93 32.72
CA GLY A 100 -3.87 9.59 33.87
C GLY A 100 -4.06 8.15 34.37
N LEU A 101 -4.67 7.29 33.55
CA LEU A 101 -4.96 5.90 33.88
C LEU A 101 -3.72 5.03 33.62
N SER A 102 -3.26 4.31 34.63
CA SER A 102 -2.13 3.38 34.52
C SER A 102 -2.50 2.22 33.58
N PRO A 103 -1.66 1.84 32.59
CA PRO A 103 -2.00 0.81 31.60
C PRO A 103 -2.29 -0.61 32.13
N ASN A 104 -2.11 -0.87 33.43
CA ASN A 104 -2.11 -2.20 34.05
C ASN A 104 -3.27 -2.45 35.03
N ASP A 105 -4.25 -1.55 35.13
CA ASP A 105 -5.40 -1.76 36.02
C ASP A 105 -6.62 -2.22 35.21
N ASP A 106 -7.34 -3.22 35.73
CA ASP A 106 -8.62 -3.69 35.21
C ASP A 106 -9.69 -2.59 35.45
N PHE A 107 -9.77 -1.59 34.57
CA PHE A 107 -10.77 -0.52 34.68
C PHE A 107 -12.14 -1.02 34.23
N TYR A 108 -13.17 -0.68 35.01
CA TYR A 108 -14.54 -0.82 34.55
C TYR A 108 -14.89 0.34 33.62
N GLU A 109 -15.85 0.13 32.69
CA GLU A 109 -16.30 1.15 31.73
C GLU A 109 -16.77 2.44 32.44
N SER A 110 -17.37 2.30 33.62
CA SER A 110 -17.78 3.42 34.47
C SER A 110 -16.61 4.31 34.91
N ASP A 111 -15.45 3.72 35.18
CA ASP A 111 -14.27 4.46 35.65
C ASP A 111 -13.66 5.27 34.50
N LEU A 112 -13.72 4.71 33.28
CA LEU A 112 -13.27 5.36 32.05
C LEU A 112 -14.17 6.54 31.68
N GLU A 113 -15.49 6.36 31.76
CA GLU A 113 -16.47 7.43 31.54
C GLU A 113 -16.28 8.58 32.55
N GLN A 114 -16.11 8.26 33.83
CA GLN A 114 -15.92 9.26 34.87
C GLN A 114 -14.61 10.04 34.69
N ALA A 115 -13.52 9.36 34.31
CA ALA A 115 -12.24 10.02 34.02
C ALA A 115 -12.35 10.97 32.81
N LEU A 116 -13.06 10.56 31.75
CA LEU A 116 -13.35 11.39 30.58
C LEU A 116 -14.13 12.65 30.95
N ILE A 117 -15.21 12.51 31.71
CA ILE A 117 -16.06 13.65 32.13
C ILE A 117 -15.24 14.64 32.97
N THR A 118 -14.47 14.13 33.92
CA THR A 118 -13.68 14.96 34.85
C THR A 118 -12.62 15.77 34.09
N HIS A 119 -11.94 15.15 33.12
CA HIS A 119 -10.91 15.84 32.35
C HIS A 119 -11.47 16.86 31.36
N LEU A 120 -12.65 16.58 30.78
CA LEU A 120 -13.36 17.52 29.90
C LEU A 120 -13.83 18.76 30.69
N GLN A 121 -14.32 18.56 31.92
CA GLN A 121 -14.69 19.66 32.81
C GLN A 121 -13.49 20.54 33.17
N LYS A 122 -12.35 19.93 33.50
CA LYS A 122 -11.11 20.67 33.81
C LYS A 122 -10.61 21.47 32.61
N PHE A 123 -10.63 20.87 31.42
CA PHE A 123 -10.25 21.54 30.17
C PHE A 123 -11.12 22.76 29.87
N LEU A 124 -12.45 22.65 30.04
CA LEU A 124 -13.38 23.77 29.85
C LEU A 124 -13.19 24.89 30.87
N LEU A 125 -12.77 24.56 32.10
CA LEU A 125 -12.45 25.53 33.15
C LEU A 125 -11.12 26.25 32.89
N GLU A 126 -10.11 25.57 32.33
CA GLU A 126 -8.80 26.15 31.99
C GLU A 126 -8.83 27.05 30.74
N LEU A 127 -9.87 26.91 29.90
CA LEU A 127 -10.11 27.74 28.70
C LEU A 127 -10.97 29.00 28.98
N GLY A 128 -11.45 29.17 30.21
CA GLY A 128 -12.22 30.32 30.67
C GLY A 128 -11.37 31.49 31.14
#